data_AF-A0A7W7HZ41-F1
#
_entry.id   AF-A0A7W7HZ41-F1
#
_cell.length_a   1.000
_cell.length_b   1.000
_cell.length_c   1.000
_cell.angle_alpha   90.00
_cell.angle_beta   90.00
_cell.angle_gamma   90.00
#
_symmetry.space_group_name_H-M   'P 1'
#
loop_
_entity.id
_entity.type
_entity.pdbx_description
1 polymer ?
#
loop_
_entity_poly.entity_id
_entity_poly.type
_entity_poly.pdbx_seq_one_letter_code
_entity_poly.pdbx_strand_id
1 'polypeptide(L)'
;MARRSGRSGRELTGRDLSEFGTDIAVSVPDEGPWLTRVPAEVTLALAGVTDDRLAGYADDELLDEHEAERGVRLRDLARSALAEGRDLYCWSSL
;
A
#
# COMPACT_ATOMS: atom_id res chain seq x y z
N MET A 1 -26.96 -29.30 -14.32
CA MET A 1 -25.62 -28.73 -14.68
C MET A 1 -25.07 -28.08 -13.40
N ALA A 2 -24.03 -28.59 -12.71
CA ALA A 2 -22.59 -28.63 -13.07
C ALA A 2 -22.04 -27.22 -13.39
N ARG A 3 -20.96 -26.65 -12.83
CA ARG A 3 -19.84 -27.06 -11.94
C ARG A 3 -19.28 -25.75 -11.31
N ARG A 4 -18.64 -25.81 -10.12
CA ARG A 4 -17.97 -24.63 -9.51
C ARG A 4 -16.60 -24.36 -10.19
N SER A 5 -16.15 -23.11 -10.15
CA SER A 5 -14.81 -22.64 -10.53
C SER A 5 -14.30 -21.60 -9.52
N GLY A 6 -13.08 -21.06 -9.72
CA GLY A 6 -12.50 -20.00 -8.89
C GLY A 6 -11.16 -19.48 -9.44
N ARG A 7 -11.23 -18.44 -10.28
CA ARG A 7 -10.10 -17.74 -10.95
C ARG A 7 -10.54 -16.35 -11.41
N SER A 8 -9.66 -15.36 -11.59
CA SER A 8 -8.27 -15.18 -11.10
C SER A 8 -7.86 -13.70 -11.28
N GLY A 9 -7.04 -13.15 -10.38
CA GLY A 9 -6.51 -11.78 -10.49
C GLY A 9 -5.60 -11.62 -11.71
N ARG A 10 -5.93 -10.69 -12.63
CA ARG A 10 -5.29 -10.48 -13.96
C ARG A 10 -5.32 -11.71 -14.91
N GLU A 11 -5.76 -12.88 -14.43
CA GLU A 11 -5.55 -14.27 -14.88
C GLU A 11 -4.20 -14.95 -14.54
N LEU A 12 -3.05 -14.75 -15.21
CA LEU A 12 -2.71 -13.72 -16.18
C LEU A 12 -3.25 -13.99 -17.59
N THR A 13 -3.88 -12.98 -18.18
CA THR A 13 -4.46 -12.94 -19.55
C THR A 13 -3.41 -12.91 -20.67
N GLY A 14 -2.12 -12.88 -20.32
CA GLY A 14 -1.03 -12.63 -21.25
C GLY A 14 -0.79 -11.14 -21.57
N ARG A 15 -1.56 -10.19 -20.99
CA ARG A 15 -1.21 -8.77 -21.12
C ARG A 15 -0.04 -8.41 -20.20
N ASP A 16 0.86 -7.53 -20.61
CA ASP A 16 2.05 -7.17 -19.83
C ASP A 16 1.84 -5.92 -18.95
N LEU A 17 2.68 -5.74 -17.92
CA LEU A 17 2.68 -4.55 -17.05
C LEU A 17 3.09 -3.25 -17.76
N SER A 18 3.59 -3.32 -19.00
CA SER A 18 3.70 -2.16 -19.89
C SER A 18 2.36 -1.45 -20.20
N GLU A 19 1.20 -2.02 -19.83
CA GLU A 19 -0.08 -1.26 -19.77
C GLU A 19 -0.18 -0.29 -18.55
N PHE A 20 0.89 -0.09 -17.74
CA PHE A 20 0.90 0.75 -16.50
C PHE A 20 2.09 1.73 -16.38
N GLY A 21 2.48 2.33 -17.50
CA GLY A 21 3.43 3.45 -17.53
C GLY A 21 2.85 4.83 -17.17
N THR A 22 1.57 4.93 -16.78
CA THR A 22 0.88 6.18 -16.44
C THR A 22 -0.36 5.91 -15.56
N ASP A 23 -0.64 6.80 -14.60
CA ASP A 23 -1.84 6.80 -13.77
C ASP A 23 -3.11 7.10 -14.57
N ILE A 24 -4.17 6.33 -14.34
CA ILE A 24 -5.54 6.74 -14.67
C ILE A 24 -6.28 6.97 -13.35
N ALA A 25 -6.65 8.22 -13.10
CA ALA A 25 -7.52 8.59 -11.99
C ALA A 25 -8.86 7.85 -12.13
N VAL A 26 -9.13 6.94 -11.19
CA VAL A 26 -10.43 6.29 -11.04
C VAL A 26 -11.33 7.27 -10.28
N SER A 27 -12.16 8.01 -11.01
CA SER A 27 -13.33 8.68 -10.42
C SER A 27 -14.55 7.81 -10.69
N VAL A 28 -15.18 7.32 -9.62
CA VAL A 28 -16.48 6.64 -9.70
C VAL A 28 -17.38 7.22 -8.60
N PRO A 29 -18.62 7.61 -8.91
CA PRO A 29 -19.57 8.11 -7.94
C PRO A 29 -20.10 6.97 -7.06
N ASP A 30 -20.16 7.23 -5.75
CA ASP A 30 -20.75 6.46 -4.65
C ASP A 30 -20.11 5.10 -4.25
N GLU A 31 -19.72 5.05 -2.96
CA GLU A 31 -19.33 3.93 -2.07
C GLU A 31 -18.66 2.68 -2.68
N GLY A 32 -17.34 2.58 -2.50
CA GLY A 32 -16.57 1.37 -2.79
C GLY A 32 -15.11 1.49 -2.35
N PRO A 33 -14.36 0.37 -2.27
CA PRO A 33 -12.99 0.42 -1.78
C PRO A 33 -12.06 1.24 -2.69
N TRP A 34 -11.42 2.23 -2.09
CA TRP A 34 -10.58 3.25 -2.71
C TRP A 34 -9.14 2.75 -2.79
N LEU A 35 -8.54 2.77 -3.98
CA LEU A 35 -7.10 2.56 -4.17
C LEU A 35 -6.45 3.89 -4.57
N THR A 36 -5.52 4.38 -3.74
CA THR A 36 -4.88 5.70 -3.93
C THR A 36 -3.37 5.54 -4.00
N ARG A 37 -2.73 6.05 -5.07
CA ARG A 37 -1.27 6.19 -5.15
C ARG A 37 -0.83 7.16 -4.05
N VAL A 38 -0.02 6.69 -3.11
CA VAL A 38 0.55 7.52 -2.04
C VAL A 38 1.52 8.51 -2.68
N PRO A 39 1.44 9.82 -2.36
CA PRO A 39 2.36 10.80 -2.93
C PRO A 39 3.83 10.42 -2.67
N ALA A 40 4.71 10.72 -3.61
CA ALA A 40 6.12 10.33 -3.54
C ALA A 40 6.81 10.95 -2.32
N GLU A 41 6.48 12.20 -1.99
CA GLU A 41 6.96 12.92 -0.81
C GLU A 41 6.52 12.25 0.50
N VAL A 42 5.32 11.68 0.54
CA VAL A 42 4.83 10.93 1.71
C VAL A 42 5.56 9.60 1.82
N THR A 43 5.78 8.92 0.70
CA THR A 43 6.58 7.67 0.67
C THR A 43 8.01 7.90 1.14
N LEU A 44 8.64 9.00 0.70
CA LEU A 44 9.96 9.44 1.17
C LEU A 44 9.97 9.75 2.66
N ALA A 45 8.98 10.49 3.15
CA ALA A 45 8.86 10.83 4.56
C ALA A 45 8.70 9.57 5.43
N LEU A 46 7.84 8.63 5.01
CA LEU A 46 7.63 7.36 5.70
C LEU A 46 8.92 6.54 5.75
N ALA A 47 9.63 6.39 4.64
CA ALA A 47 10.87 5.63 4.59
C ALA A 47 11.99 6.23 5.46
N GLY A 48 11.97 7.56 5.65
CA GLY A 48 12.92 8.32 6.46
C GLY A 48 12.70 8.25 7.97
N VAL A 49 11.58 7.67 8.44
CA VAL A 49 11.31 7.57 9.88
C VAL A 49 12.33 6.64 10.55
N THR A 50 12.94 7.08 11.64
CA THR A 50 13.92 6.28 12.40
C THR A 50 13.25 5.30 13.36
N ASP A 51 14.00 4.29 13.81
CA ASP A 51 13.51 3.38 14.86
C ASP A 51 13.19 4.15 16.15
N ASP A 52 14.06 5.10 16.55
CA ASP A 52 13.81 5.94 17.73
C ASP A 52 12.53 6.74 17.63
N ARG A 53 12.19 7.25 16.43
CA ARG A 53 10.96 8.02 16.25
C ARG A 53 9.71 7.12 16.30
N LEU A 54 9.79 5.90 15.77
CA LEU A 54 8.71 4.92 15.89
C LEU A 54 8.53 4.45 17.33
N ALA A 55 9.61 4.21 18.06
CA ALA A 55 9.57 3.83 19.47
C ALA A 55 8.96 4.96 20.33
N GLY A 56 9.40 6.20 20.11
CA GLY A 56 8.84 7.36 20.80
C GLY A 56 7.35 7.56 20.49
N TYR A 57 6.95 7.41 19.22
CA TYR A 57 5.54 7.47 18.84
C TYR A 57 4.69 6.36 19.49
N ALA A 58 5.22 5.14 19.58
CA ALA A 58 4.52 4.04 20.24
C ALA A 58 4.31 4.30 21.75
N ASP A 59 5.29 4.90 22.43
CA ASP A 59 5.19 5.31 23.82
C ASP A 59 4.21 6.49 24.00
N ASP A 60 4.35 7.54 23.19
CA ASP A 60 3.50 8.75 23.21
C ASP A 60 2.01 8.40 23.05
N GLU A 61 1.69 7.47 22.15
CA GLU A 61 0.31 7.07 21.83
C GLU A 61 -0.16 5.81 22.57
N LEU A 62 0.66 5.28 23.50
CA LEU A 62 0.36 4.07 24.28
C LEU A 62 -0.05 2.86 23.40
N LEU A 63 0.63 2.71 22.26
CA LEU A 63 0.35 1.63 21.31
C LEU A 63 0.70 0.27 21.91
N ASP A 64 -0.10 -0.73 21.57
CA ASP A 64 0.28 -2.11 21.85
C ASP A 64 1.43 -2.58 20.93
N GLU A 65 2.01 -3.74 21.26
CA GLU A 65 3.12 -4.33 20.49
C GLU A 65 2.75 -4.54 19.02
N HIS A 66 1.51 -4.93 18.74
CA HIS A 66 1.04 -5.18 17.40
C HIS A 66 0.92 -3.87 16.60
N GLU A 67 0.35 -2.83 17.20
CA GLU A 67 0.22 -1.50 16.61
C GLU A 67 1.59 -0.86 16.32
N ALA A 68 2.53 -0.96 17.26
CA ALA A 68 3.90 -0.51 17.09
C ALA A 68 4.60 -1.26 15.93
N GLU A 69 4.43 -2.58 15.85
CA GLU A 69 5.01 -3.40 14.78
C GLU A 69 4.45 -3.00 13.39
N ARG A 70 3.17 -2.67 13.30
CA ARG A 70 2.59 -2.18 12.02
C ARG A 70 3.27 -0.90 11.54
N GLY A 71 3.64 0.01 12.44
CA GLY A 71 4.38 1.22 12.10
C GLY A 71 5.74 0.92 11.47
N VAL A 72 6.46 -0.04 12.05
CA VAL A 72 7.74 -0.54 11.51
C VAL A 72 7.55 -1.15 10.12
N ARG A 73 6.56 -2.06 9.97
CA ARG A 73 6.26 -2.72 8.70
C ARG A 73 5.87 -1.73 7.61
N LEU A 74 5.11 -0.68 7.94
CA LEU A 74 4.73 0.35 6.98
C LEU A 74 5.94 1.16 6.49
N ARG A 75 6.82 1.58 7.40
CA ARG A 75 8.09 2.24 7.02
C ARG A 75 8.93 1.34 6.12
N ASP A 76 9.10 0.08 6.50
CA ASP A 76 9.96 -0.84 5.76
C ASP A 76 9.38 -1.19 4.38
N LEU A 77 8.05 -1.20 4.26
CA LEU A 77 7.38 -1.24 2.97
C LEU A 77 7.70 0.00 2.12
N ALA A 78 7.66 1.20 2.68
CA ALA A 78 8.03 2.42 1.97
C ALA A 78 9.51 2.43 1.54
N ARG A 79 10.42 1.95 2.40
CA ARG A 79 11.84 1.79 2.05
C ARG A 79 12.04 0.82 0.88
N SER A 80 11.34 -0.31 0.92
CA SER A 80 11.41 -1.33 -0.14
C SER A 80 10.86 -0.79 -1.46
N ALA A 81 9.73 -0.07 -1.42
CA ALA A 81 9.15 0.59 -2.59
C ALA A 81 10.14 1.57 -3.24
N LEU A 82 10.81 2.42 -2.44
CA LEU A 82 11.82 3.35 -2.95
C LEU A 82 13.05 2.64 -3.53
N ALA A 83 13.56 1.62 -2.84
CA ALA A 83 14.73 0.86 -3.30
C ALA A 83 14.46 0.15 -4.63
N GLU A 84 13.22 -0.28 -4.85
CA GLU A 84 12.78 -0.98 -6.06
C GLU A 84 12.23 -0.04 -7.15
N GLY A 85 12.15 1.28 -6.89
CA GLY A 85 11.56 2.24 -7.81
C GLY A 85 10.07 2.01 -8.07
N ARG A 86 9.35 1.50 -7.06
CA ARG A 86 7.91 1.18 -7.12
C ARG A 86 7.06 2.21 -6.40
N ASP A 87 5.83 2.34 -6.86
CA ASP A 87 4.81 3.15 -6.20
C ASP A 87 4.15 2.42 -5.03
N LEU A 88 3.80 3.19 -3.99
CA LEU A 88 3.04 2.71 -2.85
C LEU A 88 1.56 3.08 -3.03
N TYR A 89 0.67 2.15 -2.70
CA TYR A 89 -0.78 2.37 -2.79
C TYR A 89 -1.45 2.09 -1.45
N CYS A 90 -2.39 2.95 -1.07
CA CYS A 90 -3.27 2.74 0.07
C CYS A 90 -4.60 2.18 -0.42
N TRP A 91 -5.01 1.06 0.15
CA TRP A 91 -6.33 0.48 -0.05
C TRP A 91 -7.20 0.78 1.18
N SER A 92 -8.33 1.46 0.96
CA SER A 92 -9.32 1.72 1.98
C SER A 92 -10.63 1.08 1.57
N SER A 93 -11.24 0.27 2.43
CA SER A 93 -12.57 -0.30 2.19
C SER A 93 -13.68 0.43 2.94
N LEU A 94 -13.45 1.70 3.30
CA LEU A 94 -14.49 2.57 3.88
C LEU A 94 -15.72 2.62 2.98
#